data_AF-A0A8C2K4Q8-F1
#
_entry.id   AF-A0A8C2K4Q8-F1
#
_cell.length_a   1.000
_cell.length_b   1.000
_cell.length_c   1.000
_cell.angle_alpha   90.00
_cell.angle_beta   90.00
_cell.angle_gamma   90.00
#
_symmetry.space_group_name_H-M   'P 1'
#
loop_
_entity.id
_entity.type
_entity.pdbx_description
1 polymer ?
#
loop_
_entity_poly.entity_id
_entity_poly.type
_entity_poly.pdbx_seq_one_letter_code
_entity_poly.pdbx_strand_id
1 'polypeptide(L)'
;MGDSGYGNGKQHPGHRFYIMYHGTTMKNARKIQRKGFKCSSDGMLGPGVYLSRSIEKASHYPLYDGGELLAILKLKVRVGKVKRIDYQGHPLQKTWYQHGYDTAWVPPNCGMVHSGLEEDCVYDPSRIRYPPIITNLYPGRRTYIMYHGTTMENALKIHSEGFRCSYNGMLGPGVYVSRSIEKASHYPLYDGGELLAILKLKVRVGKVKRIDYQGHPLQKTWYQHGYDTAWVPPNCGMVPSGLEEDCVYDPSRIKVLEIIVNRGSC
;
A
#
# COMPACT_ATOMS: atom_id res chain seq x y z
N MET A 1 -10.70 2.09 -20.60
CA MET A 1 -10.69 3.49 -21.10
C MET A 1 -10.73 4.40 -19.89
N GLY A 2 -9.61 5.05 -19.57
CA GLY A 2 -9.37 5.73 -18.29
C GLY A 2 -9.96 7.13 -18.27
N ASP A 3 -10.80 7.41 -17.28
CA ASP A 3 -11.34 8.74 -17.05
C ASP A 3 -10.23 9.69 -16.56
N SER A 4 -9.95 10.74 -17.33
CA SER A 4 -8.94 11.79 -17.08
C SER A 4 -9.41 12.76 -15.99
N GLY A 5 -9.67 12.25 -14.79
CA GLY A 5 -10.72 12.72 -13.87
C GLY A 5 -10.71 14.17 -13.33
N TYR A 6 -9.83 15.06 -13.79
CA TYR A 6 -9.97 16.51 -13.54
C TYR A 6 -9.81 17.40 -14.78
N GLY A 7 -9.52 16.84 -15.97
CA GLY A 7 -9.28 17.60 -17.20
C GLY A 7 -7.94 18.35 -17.21
N ASN A 8 -7.40 18.63 -18.40
CA ASN A 8 -6.16 19.38 -18.58
C ASN A 8 -6.33 20.84 -18.14
N GLY A 9 -6.01 21.15 -16.88
CA GLY A 9 -5.66 22.50 -16.41
C GLY A 9 -6.74 23.58 -16.47
N LYS A 10 -7.98 23.26 -16.86
CA LYS A 10 -9.08 24.24 -16.87
C LYS A 10 -9.59 24.43 -15.45
N GLN A 11 -9.55 25.68 -14.97
CA GLN A 11 -10.19 26.09 -13.72
C GLN A 11 -11.67 25.71 -13.79
N HIS A 12 -12.09 24.76 -12.95
CA HIS A 12 -13.48 24.35 -12.89
C HIS A 12 -14.16 25.05 -11.70
N PRO A 13 -15.33 25.69 -11.90
CA PRO A 13 -15.98 26.46 -10.86
C PRO A 13 -16.38 25.57 -9.67
N GLY A 14 -15.83 25.90 -8.49
CA GLY A 14 -16.29 25.78 -7.09
C GLY A 14 -17.13 24.61 -6.54
N HIS A 15 -17.76 23.76 -7.34
CA HIS A 15 -18.88 22.91 -6.89
C HIS A 15 -18.77 21.43 -7.26
N ARG A 16 -17.60 20.96 -7.70
CA ARG A 16 -17.42 19.52 -7.99
C ARG A 16 -17.35 18.72 -6.70
N PHE A 17 -18.18 17.69 -6.63
CA PHE A 17 -18.16 16.68 -5.58
C PHE A 17 -17.72 15.34 -6.16
N TYR A 18 -16.85 14.64 -5.44
CA TYR A 18 -16.47 13.27 -5.77
C TYR A 18 -16.76 12.35 -4.59
N ILE A 19 -17.04 11.09 -4.88
CA ILE A 19 -16.98 10.04 -3.88
C ILE A 19 -15.52 9.60 -3.76
N MET A 20 -14.99 9.73 -2.55
CA MET A 20 -13.62 9.34 -2.23
C MET A 20 -13.60 8.46 -0.97
N TYR A 21 -12.46 7.83 -0.74
CA TYR A 21 -12.24 6.83 0.28
C TYR A 21 -11.03 7.21 1.13
N HIS A 22 -11.13 6.99 2.43
CA HIS A 22 -10.04 7.16 3.38
C HIS A 22 -9.88 5.87 4.20
N GLY A 23 -8.74 5.19 4.05
CA GLY A 23 -8.37 4.04 4.87
C GLY A 23 -7.78 4.49 6.19
N THR A 24 -8.28 3.96 7.29
CA THR A 24 -7.81 4.29 8.64
C THR A 24 -8.06 3.12 9.61
N THR A 25 -7.60 3.21 10.85
CA THR A 25 -7.99 2.21 11.86
C THR A 25 -9.42 2.46 12.35
N MET A 26 -10.09 1.43 12.86
CA MET A 26 -11.46 1.52 13.38
C MET A 26 -11.56 2.53 14.52
N LYS A 27 -10.53 2.60 15.37
CA LYS A 27 -10.41 3.59 16.44
C LYS A 27 -10.40 5.01 15.89
N ASN A 28 -9.62 5.24 14.83
CA ASN A 28 -9.56 6.54 14.16
C ASN A 28 -10.84 6.85 13.38
N ALA A 29 -11.46 5.87 12.73
CA ALA A 29 -12.76 6.02 12.07
C ALA A 29 -13.84 6.49 13.05
N ARG A 30 -13.94 5.85 14.22
CA ARG A 30 -14.86 6.28 15.30
C ARG A 30 -14.52 7.67 15.85
N LYS A 31 -13.23 8.04 15.88
CA LYS A 31 -12.80 9.38 16.28
C LYS A 31 -13.21 10.42 15.25
N ILE A 32 -13.00 10.16 13.96
CA ILE A 32 -13.41 11.01 12.83
C ILE A 32 -14.93 11.16 12.79
N GLN A 33 -15.68 10.08 13.00
CA GLN A 33 -17.13 10.13 13.05
C GLN A 33 -17.66 11.07 14.15
N ARG A 34 -16.98 11.11 15.31
CA ARG A 34 -17.38 11.98 16.43
C ARG A 34 -16.86 13.41 16.34
N LYS A 35 -15.65 13.60 15.81
CA LYS A 35 -14.91 14.88 15.90
C LYS A 35 -14.62 15.54 14.55
N GLY A 36 -15.00 14.90 13.44
CA GLY A 36 -14.58 15.27 12.10
C GLY A 36 -13.12 14.91 11.80
N PHE A 37 -12.72 15.15 10.55
CA PHE A 37 -11.33 15.04 10.13
C PHE A 37 -10.47 16.15 10.73
N LYS A 38 -9.19 15.84 10.94
CA LYS A 38 -8.15 16.82 11.25
C LYS A 38 -7.11 16.80 10.14
N CYS A 39 -6.67 17.98 9.75
CA CYS A 39 -5.59 18.17 8.79
C CYS A 39 -4.30 17.54 9.32
N SER A 40 -3.58 16.77 8.50
CA SER A 40 -2.20 16.38 8.82
C SER A 40 -1.30 17.62 8.74
N SER A 41 -0.20 17.63 9.48
CA SER A 41 0.79 18.71 9.40
C SER A 41 1.74 18.58 8.20
N ASP A 42 1.86 17.39 7.61
CA ASP A 42 2.75 17.10 6.48
C ASP A 42 2.26 15.89 5.67
N GLY A 43 2.94 15.62 4.56
CA GLY A 43 2.79 14.47 3.67
C GLY A 43 3.42 14.76 2.30
N MET A 44 3.21 13.86 1.33
CA MET A 44 3.75 14.03 -0.03
C MET A 44 3.32 15.35 -0.67
N LEU A 45 2.10 15.81 -0.36
CA LEU A 45 1.47 17.03 -0.85
C LEU A 45 1.39 18.13 0.23
N GLY A 46 2.14 18.00 1.33
CA GLY A 46 2.04 18.92 2.47
C GLY A 46 0.81 18.67 3.35
N PRO A 47 0.36 19.68 4.13
CA PRO A 47 -0.74 19.51 5.07
C PRO A 47 -2.09 19.31 4.38
N GLY A 48 -2.90 18.38 4.89
CA GLY A 48 -4.26 18.16 4.41
C GLY A 48 -4.87 16.86 4.88
N VAL A 49 -6.04 16.53 4.33
CA VAL A 49 -6.67 15.22 4.46
C VAL A 49 -6.48 14.46 3.16
N TYR A 50 -5.80 13.32 3.26
CA TYR A 50 -5.46 12.47 2.13
C TYR A 50 -6.57 11.47 1.82
N LEU A 51 -6.95 11.43 0.55
CA LEU A 51 -8.14 10.75 0.02
C LEU A 51 -7.80 10.10 -1.32
N SER A 52 -8.58 9.09 -1.68
CA SER A 52 -8.44 8.38 -2.95
C SER A 52 -9.81 8.10 -3.55
N ARG A 53 -9.96 8.23 -4.85
CA ARG A 53 -11.14 7.77 -5.60
C ARG A 53 -11.16 6.26 -5.76
N SER A 54 -10.01 5.60 -5.61
CA SER A 54 -9.90 4.14 -5.54
C SER A 54 -10.10 3.63 -4.11
N ILE A 55 -11.13 2.79 -3.91
CA ILE A 55 -11.35 2.07 -2.65
C ILE A 55 -10.23 1.09 -2.36
N GLU A 56 -9.66 0.47 -3.40
CA GLU A 56 -8.55 -0.48 -3.31
C GLU A 56 -7.30 0.24 -2.77
N LYS A 57 -6.95 1.39 -3.34
CA LYS A 57 -5.85 2.22 -2.81
C LYS A 57 -6.11 2.59 -1.35
N ALA A 58 -7.30 3.07 -1.03
CA ALA A 58 -7.63 3.46 0.34
C ALA A 58 -7.51 2.28 1.31
N SER A 59 -7.86 1.06 0.88
CA SER A 59 -7.77 -0.16 1.70
C SER A 59 -6.35 -0.51 2.17
N HIS A 60 -5.32 -0.01 1.47
CA HIS A 60 -3.93 -0.22 1.84
C HIS A 60 -3.48 0.60 3.06
N TYR A 61 -4.29 1.57 3.51
CA TYR A 61 -3.93 2.49 4.59
C TYR A 61 -4.70 2.20 5.90
N PRO A 62 -4.09 2.51 7.06
CA PRO A 62 -2.71 2.97 7.23
C PRO A 62 -1.72 1.84 6.95
N LEU A 63 -0.54 2.11 6.39
CA LEU A 63 0.45 1.06 6.06
C LEU A 63 0.85 0.19 7.26
N TYR A 64 0.70 0.73 8.48
CA TYR A 64 0.82 0.00 9.72
C TYR A 64 -0.35 0.35 10.64
N ASP A 65 -1.02 -0.65 11.19
CA ASP A 65 -2.18 -0.50 12.08
C ASP A 65 -1.92 -0.98 13.50
N GLY A 66 -0.73 -1.51 13.79
CA GLY A 66 -0.41 -2.08 15.10
C GLY A 66 -1.30 -3.26 15.48
N GLY A 67 -1.92 -3.91 14.50
CA GLY A 67 -2.94 -4.94 14.69
C GLY A 67 -4.33 -4.42 15.03
N GLU A 68 -4.60 -3.11 14.90
CA GLU A 68 -5.95 -2.57 15.02
C GLU A 68 -6.83 -2.98 13.83
N LEU A 69 -8.12 -3.21 14.08
CA LEU A 69 -9.11 -3.37 13.00
C LEU A 69 -9.10 -2.16 12.07
N LEU A 70 -9.37 -2.40 10.80
CA LEU A 70 -9.35 -1.37 9.77
C LEU A 70 -10.74 -0.93 9.36
N ALA A 71 -10.83 0.31 8.92
CA ALA A 71 -12.03 0.93 8.37
C ALA A 71 -11.69 1.64 7.07
N ILE A 72 -12.61 1.59 6.12
CA ILE A 72 -12.62 2.49 4.97
C ILE A 72 -13.82 3.41 5.12
N LEU A 73 -13.58 4.71 5.08
CA LEU A 73 -14.59 5.75 5.11
C LEU A 73 -14.96 6.13 3.69
N LYS A 74 -16.23 5.96 3.30
CA LYS A 74 -16.77 6.49 2.03
C LYS A 74 -17.29 7.90 2.24
N LEU A 75 -16.79 8.86 1.47
CA LEU A 75 -16.92 10.30 1.74
C LEU A 75 -17.37 11.04 0.49
N LYS A 76 -18.19 12.09 0.65
CA LYS A 76 -18.47 13.04 -0.44
C LYS A 76 -17.59 14.27 -0.25
N VAL A 77 -16.69 14.52 -1.20
CA VAL A 77 -15.63 15.52 -1.06
C VAL A 77 -15.85 16.65 -2.05
N ARG A 78 -15.95 17.89 -1.55
CA ARG A 78 -16.00 19.10 -2.37
C ARG A 78 -14.58 19.56 -2.70
N VAL A 79 -14.10 19.25 -3.88
CA VAL A 79 -12.68 19.44 -4.25
C VAL A 79 -12.29 20.90 -4.51
N GLY A 80 -13.26 21.75 -4.87
CA GLY A 80 -13.01 23.16 -5.16
C GLY A 80 -11.96 23.38 -6.26
N LYS A 81 -11.05 24.34 -6.07
CA LYS A 81 -9.94 24.61 -7.00
C LYS A 81 -8.84 23.56 -6.84
N VAL A 82 -8.65 22.73 -7.85
CA VAL A 82 -7.68 21.62 -7.81
C VAL A 82 -6.37 21.99 -8.49
N LYS A 83 -5.23 21.70 -7.84
CA LYS A 83 -3.89 21.78 -8.45
C LYS A 83 -3.39 20.39 -8.80
N ARG A 84 -3.08 20.15 -10.08
CA ARG A 84 -2.36 18.95 -10.51
C ARG A 84 -0.89 19.03 -10.07
N ILE A 85 -0.40 17.97 -9.44
CA ILE A 85 1.00 17.76 -9.04
C ILE A 85 1.44 16.43 -9.63
N ASP A 86 2.19 16.47 -10.73
CA ASP A 86 2.48 15.31 -11.58
C ASP A 86 3.97 14.93 -11.65
N TYR A 87 4.84 15.56 -10.85
CA TYR A 87 6.25 15.19 -10.71
C TYR A 87 6.82 15.60 -9.35
N GLN A 88 7.84 14.86 -8.88
CA GLN A 88 8.52 15.13 -7.62
C GLN A 88 9.31 16.44 -7.69
N GLY A 89 9.24 17.25 -6.63
CA GLY A 89 9.84 18.58 -6.60
C GLY A 89 9.02 19.66 -7.33
N HIS A 90 7.76 19.39 -7.65
CA HIS A 90 6.89 20.42 -8.24
C HIS A 90 6.86 21.67 -7.33
N PRO A 91 6.99 22.91 -7.87
CA PRO A 91 7.12 24.14 -7.05
C PRO A 91 6.01 24.34 -6.01
N LEU A 92 4.80 23.91 -6.35
CA LEU A 92 3.63 23.94 -5.46
C LEU A 92 3.33 22.63 -4.71
N GLN A 93 4.20 21.62 -4.75
CA GLN A 93 3.93 20.27 -4.21
C GLN A 93 3.45 20.31 -2.76
N LYS A 94 4.07 21.14 -1.92
CA LYS A 94 3.71 21.30 -0.50
C LYS A 94 3.06 22.64 -0.14
N THR A 95 2.91 23.56 -1.11
CA THR A 95 2.48 24.96 -0.86
C THR A 95 1.24 25.38 -1.62
N TRP A 96 0.65 24.52 -2.46
CA TRP A 96 -0.55 24.80 -3.28
C TRP A 96 -1.69 25.47 -2.49
N TYR A 97 -1.91 25.11 -1.22
CA TYR A 97 -2.96 25.70 -0.39
C TYR A 97 -2.74 27.20 -0.12
N GLN A 98 -1.48 27.64 -0.01
CA GLN A 98 -1.11 29.04 0.16
C GLN A 98 -1.37 29.86 -1.11
N HIS A 99 -1.45 29.18 -2.26
CA HIS A 99 -1.76 29.77 -3.57
C HIS A 99 -3.26 29.69 -3.92
N GLY A 100 -4.12 29.49 -2.91
CA GLY A 100 -5.58 29.52 -3.05
C GLY A 100 -6.17 28.28 -3.74
N TYR A 101 -5.45 27.16 -3.76
CA TYR A 101 -6.01 25.87 -4.17
C TYR A 101 -6.62 25.16 -2.98
N ASP A 102 -7.73 24.47 -3.21
CA ASP A 102 -8.49 23.75 -2.18
C ASP A 102 -8.06 22.28 -2.06
N THR A 103 -7.58 21.72 -3.18
CA THR A 103 -7.13 20.32 -3.29
C THR A 103 -5.88 20.25 -4.15
N ALA A 104 -4.86 19.49 -3.75
CA ALA A 104 -3.83 19.00 -4.66
C ALA A 104 -4.15 17.57 -5.11
N TRP A 105 -3.85 17.27 -6.37
CA TRP A 105 -4.13 15.99 -6.98
C TRP A 105 -2.92 15.42 -7.72
N VAL A 106 -2.57 14.18 -7.39
CA VAL A 106 -1.58 13.35 -8.10
C VAL A 106 -2.31 12.45 -9.09
N PRO A 107 -2.08 12.58 -10.41
CA PRO A 107 -2.65 11.69 -11.41
C PRO A 107 -2.12 10.25 -11.31
N PRO A 108 -2.90 9.26 -11.79
CA PRO A 108 -2.37 7.90 -11.90
C PRO A 108 -1.19 7.87 -12.90
N ASN A 109 -0.22 6.99 -12.63
CA ASN A 109 0.93 6.69 -13.50
C ASN A 109 1.78 7.90 -13.91
N CYS A 110 1.83 8.96 -13.10
CA CYS A 110 2.69 10.13 -13.35
C CYS A 110 4.11 10.03 -12.76
N GLY A 111 4.46 8.90 -12.13
CA GLY A 111 5.78 8.70 -11.51
C GLY A 111 5.96 9.34 -10.12
N MET A 112 4.93 9.99 -9.57
CA MET A 112 4.95 10.55 -8.21
C MET A 112 5.09 9.50 -7.11
N VAL A 113 4.46 8.34 -7.27
CA VAL A 113 4.48 7.22 -6.31
C VAL A 113 4.71 5.91 -7.04
N HIS A 114 5.45 4.99 -6.42
CA HIS A 114 5.81 3.70 -7.03
C HIS A 114 4.59 2.86 -7.41
N SER A 115 3.49 2.97 -6.66
CA SER A 115 2.24 2.26 -6.96
C SER A 115 1.54 2.75 -8.23
N GLY A 116 1.89 3.94 -8.75
CA GLY A 116 1.19 4.59 -9.86
C GLY A 116 -0.25 5.02 -9.53
N LEU A 117 -0.68 4.92 -8.26
CA LEU A 117 -2.06 5.21 -7.88
C LEU A 117 -2.26 6.68 -7.50
N GLU A 118 -3.34 7.26 -7.99
CA GLU A 118 -3.74 8.66 -7.80
C GLU A 118 -4.04 9.05 -6.35
N GLU A 119 -3.85 10.31 -5.97
CA GLU A 119 -4.06 10.81 -4.60
C GLU A 119 -4.60 12.23 -4.58
N ASP A 120 -5.61 12.48 -3.74
CA ASP A 120 -6.11 13.82 -3.45
C ASP A 120 -5.70 14.22 -2.03
N CYS A 121 -5.24 15.47 -1.87
CA CYS A 121 -4.99 16.09 -0.58
C CYS A 121 -5.85 17.35 -0.46
N VAL A 122 -6.83 17.32 0.45
CA VAL A 122 -7.78 18.42 0.66
C VAL A 122 -7.36 19.23 1.88
N TYR A 123 -7.20 20.55 1.72
CA TYR A 123 -6.62 21.38 2.78
C TYR A 123 -7.59 21.59 3.95
N ASP A 124 -8.83 21.97 3.64
CA ASP A 124 -9.88 22.26 4.62
C ASP A 124 -10.80 21.04 4.84
N PRO A 125 -10.75 20.39 6.03
CA PRO A 125 -11.60 19.24 6.35
C PRO A 125 -13.12 19.51 6.23
N SER A 126 -13.58 20.76 6.33
CA SER A 126 -15.00 21.12 6.20
C SER A 126 -15.59 20.78 4.82
N ARG A 127 -14.72 20.55 3.83
CA ARG A 127 -15.07 20.16 2.47
C ARG A 127 -15.43 18.69 2.33
N ILE A 128 -15.21 17.89 3.37
CA ILE A 128 -15.47 16.45 3.42
C ILE A 128 -16.79 16.26 4.16
N ARG A 129 -17.85 15.89 3.44
CA ARG A 129 -19.22 15.78 3.97
C ARG A 129 -19.64 14.31 4.14
N TYR A 130 -20.70 14.15 4.95
CA TYR A 130 -21.38 12.94 5.44
C TYR A 130 -20.74 12.29 6.67
N PRO A 131 -21.55 11.71 7.59
CA PRO A 131 -21.01 10.74 8.52
C PRO A 131 -20.37 9.65 7.66
N PRO A 132 -19.07 9.38 7.81
CA PRO A 132 -18.41 8.39 6.99
C PRO A 132 -19.16 7.09 7.17
N ILE A 133 -19.77 6.57 6.10
CA ILE A 133 -20.31 5.22 6.15
C ILE A 133 -19.06 4.35 6.32
N ILE A 134 -18.93 3.73 7.50
CA ILE A 134 -17.90 2.74 7.77
C ILE A 134 -18.32 1.53 6.96
N THR A 135 -17.93 1.49 5.69
CA THR A 135 -18.47 0.50 4.76
C THR A 135 -17.90 -0.89 5.02
N ASN A 136 -16.83 -1.03 5.81
CA ASN A 136 -16.25 -2.33 6.07
C ASN A 136 -15.57 -2.41 7.46
N LEU A 137 -16.14 -3.25 8.32
CA LEU A 137 -15.39 -3.97 9.34
C LEU A 137 -14.60 -5.04 8.58
N TYR A 138 -13.32 -4.80 8.31
CA TYR A 138 -12.46 -5.87 7.79
C TYR A 138 -11.70 -6.48 8.96
N PRO A 139 -12.12 -7.65 9.49
CA PRO A 139 -11.35 -8.40 10.49
C PRO A 139 -10.08 -9.06 9.91
N GLY A 140 -9.34 -8.38 9.02
CA GLY A 140 -8.09 -8.90 8.45
C GLY A 140 -8.07 -9.10 6.93
N ARG A 141 -8.77 -8.27 6.14
CA ARG A 141 -8.86 -8.42 4.67
C ARG A 141 -7.94 -7.50 3.86
N ARG A 142 -6.75 -7.14 4.35
CA ARG A 142 -5.76 -6.53 3.47
C ARG A 142 -5.22 -7.57 2.53
N THR A 143 -5.37 -7.33 1.23
CA THR A 143 -4.83 -8.18 0.20
C THR A 143 -3.93 -7.35 -0.70
N TYR A 144 -2.72 -7.82 -0.95
CA TYR A 144 -1.76 -7.16 -1.84
C TYR A 144 -1.43 -8.05 -3.03
N ILE A 145 -1.05 -7.41 -4.14
CA ILE A 145 -0.25 -8.07 -5.17
C ILE A 145 1.20 -8.04 -4.70
N MET A 146 1.80 -9.23 -4.60
CA MET A 146 3.18 -9.44 -4.18
C MET A 146 3.85 -10.45 -5.11
N TYR A 147 5.16 -10.59 -4.97
CA TYR A 147 6.01 -11.36 -5.87
C TYR A 147 6.96 -12.25 -5.06
N HIS A 148 7.24 -13.43 -5.61
CA HIS A 148 8.20 -14.39 -5.08
C HIS A 148 9.05 -14.91 -6.23
N GLY A 149 10.37 -14.66 -6.17
CA GLY A 149 11.33 -15.20 -7.12
C GLY A 149 11.78 -16.58 -6.72
N THR A 150 11.80 -17.51 -7.68
CA THR A 150 12.24 -18.89 -7.47
C THR A 150 12.67 -19.49 -8.82
N THR A 151 13.13 -20.75 -8.83
CA THR A 151 13.44 -21.46 -10.07
C THR A 151 12.15 -21.89 -10.77
N MET A 152 12.16 -22.07 -12.09
CA MET A 152 10.97 -22.42 -12.87
C MET A 152 10.34 -23.74 -12.38
N GLU A 153 11.17 -24.73 -12.04
CA GLU A 153 10.71 -25.99 -11.46
C GLU A 153 9.93 -25.76 -10.16
N ASN A 154 10.50 -24.97 -9.24
CA ASN A 154 9.85 -24.63 -7.98
C ASN A 154 8.56 -23.81 -8.20
N ALA A 155 8.55 -22.90 -9.17
CA ALA A 155 7.37 -22.11 -9.51
C ALA A 155 6.21 -23.00 -9.99
N LEU A 156 6.49 -23.97 -10.86
CA LEU A 156 5.50 -24.94 -11.32
C LEU A 156 5.00 -25.82 -10.17
N LYS A 157 5.90 -26.28 -9.31
CA LYS A 157 5.54 -27.07 -8.13
C LYS A 157 4.67 -26.29 -7.14
N ILE A 158 5.03 -25.04 -6.85
CA ILE A 158 4.23 -24.16 -5.99
C ILE A 158 2.87 -23.88 -6.62
N HIS A 159 2.78 -23.74 -7.94
CA HIS A 159 1.51 -23.54 -8.63
C HIS A 159 0.59 -24.77 -8.51
N SER A 160 1.13 -25.99 -8.56
CA SER A 160 0.33 -27.22 -8.45
C SER A 160 0.02 -27.62 -7.01
N GLU A 161 0.97 -27.47 -6.08
CA GLU A 161 0.90 -28.00 -4.71
C GLU A 161 0.66 -26.91 -3.65
N GLY A 162 0.84 -25.63 -4.01
CA GLY A 162 0.85 -24.52 -3.07
C GLY A 162 2.23 -24.28 -2.44
N PHE A 163 2.33 -23.17 -1.70
CA PHE A 163 3.56 -22.85 -0.96
C PHE A 163 3.73 -23.75 0.26
N ARG A 164 4.99 -24.03 0.60
CA ARG A 164 5.41 -24.63 1.89
C ARG A 164 6.20 -23.60 2.67
N CYS A 165 5.96 -23.50 3.98
CA CYS A 165 6.73 -22.58 4.82
C CYS A 165 8.20 -22.99 4.87
N SER A 166 9.09 -21.99 4.81
CA SER A 166 10.45 -22.19 5.28
C SER A 166 10.43 -22.41 6.80
N TYR A 167 11.39 -23.19 7.31
CA TYR A 167 11.55 -23.40 8.76
C TYR A 167 12.31 -22.25 9.44
N ASN A 168 13.00 -21.41 8.67
CA ASN A 168 13.85 -20.34 9.19
C ASN A 168 13.97 -19.18 8.18
N GLY A 169 14.58 -18.08 8.62
CA GLY A 169 14.87 -16.88 7.84
C GLY A 169 15.06 -15.68 8.76
N MET A 170 15.23 -14.49 8.17
CA MET A 170 15.39 -13.24 8.93
C MET A 170 14.21 -12.96 9.87
N LEU A 171 13.00 -13.31 9.43
CA LEU A 171 11.75 -13.14 10.16
C LEU A 171 11.21 -14.46 10.77
N GLY A 172 12.03 -15.51 10.82
CA GLY A 172 11.58 -16.84 11.24
C GLY A 172 10.82 -17.62 10.16
N PRO A 173 9.97 -18.60 10.53
CA PRO A 173 9.30 -19.48 9.57
C PRO A 173 8.17 -18.77 8.82
N GLY A 174 8.01 -19.11 7.54
CA GLY A 174 6.92 -18.61 6.70
C GLY A 174 7.26 -18.59 5.21
N VAL A 175 6.44 -17.89 4.44
CA VAL A 175 6.65 -17.65 3.01
C VAL A 175 7.06 -16.20 2.81
N TYR A 176 8.24 -15.99 2.25
CA TYR A 176 8.81 -14.67 2.01
C TYR A 176 8.36 -14.11 0.66
N VAL A 177 7.79 -12.91 0.67
CA VAL A 177 7.23 -12.24 -0.51
C VAL A 177 7.58 -10.75 -0.47
N SER A 178 7.53 -10.11 -1.63
CA SER A 178 7.87 -8.68 -1.79
C SER A 178 6.82 -7.99 -2.66
N ARG A 179 6.53 -6.72 -2.41
CA ARG A 179 5.70 -5.88 -3.31
C ARG A 179 6.47 -5.37 -4.51
N SER A 180 7.81 -5.40 -4.48
CA SER A 180 8.66 -5.10 -5.64
C SER A 180 8.92 -6.37 -6.44
N ILE A 181 8.53 -6.32 -7.71
CA ILE A 181 8.83 -7.38 -8.69
C ILE A 181 10.32 -7.41 -9.00
N GLU A 182 10.97 -6.25 -9.01
CA GLU A 182 12.42 -6.12 -9.23
C GLU A 182 13.18 -6.79 -8.09
N LYS A 183 12.76 -6.61 -6.82
CA LYS A 183 13.36 -7.36 -5.71
C LYS A 183 13.21 -8.87 -5.93
N ALA A 184 12.00 -9.31 -6.26
CA ALA A 184 11.72 -10.72 -6.46
C ALA A 184 12.53 -11.31 -7.61
N SER A 185 12.79 -10.55 -8.68
CA SER A 185 13.56 -11.02 -9.85
C SER A 185 15.03 -11.33 -9.55
N HIS A 186 15.57 -10.89 -8.40
CA HIS A 186 16.95 -11.22 -8.00
C HIS A 186 17.05 -12.58 -7.28
N TYR A 187 15.93 -13.26 -7.05
CA TYR A 187 15.93 -14.53 -6.33
C TYR A 187 15.59 -15.73 -7.23
N PRO A 188 16.24 -16.88 -7.00
CA PRO A 188 17.35 -17.09 -6.04
C PRO A 188 18.66 -16.41 -6.51
N LEU A 189 19.53 -16.05 -5.56
CA LEU A 189 20.82 -15.37 -5.84
C LEU A 189 21.84 -16.27 -6.56
N TYR A 190 21.69 -17.58 -6.42
CA TYR A 190 22.47 -18.61 -7.12
C TYR A 190 21.48 -19.68 -7.57
N ASP A 191 21.40 -19.91 -8.88
CA ASP A 191 20.44 -20.81 -9.50
C ASP A 191 21.11 -21.99 -10.23
N GLY A 192 22.45 -22.03 -10.25
CA GLY A 192 23.20 -23.06 -10.98
C GLY A 192 22.97 -23.06 -12.49
N GLY A 193 22.46 -21.96 -13.06
CA GLY A 193 22.04 -21.86 -14.46
C GLY A 193 20.61 -22.31 -14.74
N GLU A 194 19.79 -22.55 -13.71
CA GLU A 194 18.37 -22.87 -13.88
C GLU A 194 17.57 -21.69 -14.42
N LEU A 195 16.53 -21.98 -15.22
CA LEU A 195 15.59 -20.96 -15.66
C LEU A 195 14.84 -20.39 -14.45
N LEU A 196 14.87 -19.08 -14.27
CA LEU A 196 14.16 -18.42 -13.17
C LEU A 196 12.72 -18.05 -13.52
N ALA A 197 11.91 -17.93 -12.47
CA ALA A 197 10.53 -17.51 -12.56
C ALA A 197 10.15 -16.59 -11.39
N ILE A 198 9.18 -15.70 -11.63
CA ILE A 198 8.57 -14.87 -10.61
C ILE A 198 7.10 -15.28 -10.51
N LEU A 199 6.66 -15.65 -9.30
CA LEU A 199 5.26 -15.86 -9.01
C LEU A 199 4.61 -14.53 -8.64
N LYS A 200 3.55 -14.14 -9.35
CA LYS A 200 2.68 -13.03 -8.97
C LYS A 200 1.56 -13.56 -8.09
N LEU A 201 1.40 -12.95 -6.92
CA LEU A 201 0.62 -13.49 -5.82
C LEU A 201 -0.46 -12.52 -5.38
N LYS A 202 -1.62 -13.04 -5.01
CA LYS A 202 -2.63 -12.34 -4.21
C LYS A 202 -2.51 -12.79 -2.76
N VAL A 203 -2.00 -11.92 -1.89
CA VAL A 203 -1.61 -12.27 -0.51
C VAL A 203 -2.52 -11.60 0.51
N ARG A 204 -3.22 -12.38 1.34
CA ARG A 204 -4.03 -11.90 2.46
C ARG A 204 -3.16 -11.75 3.72
N VAL A 205 -2.65 -10.54 3.98
CA VAL A 205 -1.65 -10.30 5.03
C VAL A 205 -2.20 -10.32 6.46
N GLY A 206 -3.51 -10.21 6.65
CA GLY A 206 -4.12 -10.26 7.97
C GLY A 206 -3.55 -9.24 8.97
N LYS A 207 -3.27 -9.69 10.20
CA LYS A 207 -2.64 -8.87 11.25
C LYS A 207 -1.13 -8.80 11.04
N VAL A 208 -0.62 -7.61 10.72
CA VAL A 208 0.80 -7.41 10.36
C VAL A 208 1.62 -6.92 11.56
N LYS A 209 2.77 -7.56 11.82
CA LYS A 209 3.77 -7.08 12.78
C LYS A 209 4.91 -6.38 12.03
N ARG A 210 5.15 -5.10 12.33
CA ARG A 210 6.32 -4.38 11.84
C ARG A 210 7.56 -4.82 12.60
N ILE A 211 8.62 -5.16 11.87
CA ILE A 211 9.95 -5.52 12.35
C ILE A 211 10.95 -4.57 11.67
N ASP A 212 11.34 -3.51 12.36
CA ASP A 212 12.07 -2.36 11.81
C ASP A 212 13.50 -2.19 12.34
N TYR A 213 14.03 -3.17 13.09
CA TYR A 213 15.42 -3.21 13.53
C TYR A 213 15.87 -4.63 13.88
N GLN A 214 17.17 -4.90 13.74
CA GLN A 214 17.75 -6.21 14.03
C GLN A 214 17.69 -6.51 15.54
N GLY A 215 17.36 -7.74 15.89
CA GLY A 215 17.15 -8.14 17.28
C GLY A 215 15.80 -7.70 17.87
N HIS A 216 14.83 -7.29 17.03
CA HIS A 216 13.48 -6.98 17.52
C HIS A 216 12.93 -8.19 18.31
N PRO A 217 12.32 -8.00 19.50
CA PRO A 217 11.90 -9.10 20.39
C PRO A 217 10.98 -10.15 19.72
N LEU A 218 10.14 -9.70 18.78
CA LEU A 218 9.26 -10.56 17.98
C LEU A 218 9.79 -10.93 16.58
N GLN A 219 11.06 -10.64 16.26
CA GLN A 219 11.61 -10.80 14.90
C GLN A 219 11.35 -12.19 14.32
N LYS A 220 11.49 -13.24 15.13
CA LYS A 220 11.27 -14.64 14.70
C LYS A 220 10.08 -15.33 15.36
N THR A 221 9.33 -14.65 16.22
CA THR A 221 8.27 -15.25 17.05
C THR A 221 6.91 -14.57 16.90
N TRP A 222 6.79 -13.52 16.08
CA TRP A 222 5.55 -12.77 15.85
C TRP A 222 4.32 -13.66 15.59
N TYR A 223 4.46 -14.77 14.88
CA TYR A 223 3.34 -15.69 14.58
C TYR A 223 2.75 -16.31 15.85
N GLN A 224 3.57 -16.56 16.87
CA GLN A 224 3.14 -17.09 18.17
C GLN A 224 2.31 -16.07 18.96
N HIS A 225 2.42 -14.78 18.61
CA HIS A 225 1.67 -13.68 19.21
C HIS A 225 0.43 -13.29 18.38
N GLY A 226 -0.04 -14.20 17.51
CA GLY A 226 -1.28 -14.05 16.74
C GLY A 226 -1.17 -13.04 15.60
N TYR A 227 0.03 -12.78 15.10
CA TYR A 227 0.24 -12.04 13.86
C TYR A 227 0.28 -13.01 12.67
N ASP A 228 -0.27 -12.58 11.54
CA ASP A 228 -0.38 -13.38 10.33
C ASP A 228 0.77 -13.13 9.36
N THR A 229 1.39 -11.96 9.44
CA THR A 229 2.52 -11.54 8.60
C THR A 229 3.48 -10.68 9.43
N ALA A 230 4.78 -10.89 9.28
CA ALA A 230 5.80 -9.91 9.67
C ALA A 230 6.23 -9.08 8.46
N TRP A 231 6.45 -7.80 8.68
CA TRP A 231 6.80 -6.85 7.61
C TRP A 231 8.03 -6.01 8.00
N VAL A 232 9.04 -6.01 7.13
CA VAL A 232 10.20 -5.13 7.16
C VAL A 232 9.94 -3.90 6.29
N PRO A 233 9.89 -2.68 6.85
CA PRO A 233 9.77 -1.46 6.06
C PRO A 233 11.00 -1.18 5.19
N PRO A 234 10.85 -0.44 4.09
CA PRO A 234 12.00 0.00 3.31
C PRO A 234 12.90 0.92 4.15
N ASN A 235 14.20 0.85 3.92
CA ASN A 235 15.25 1.71 4.49
C ASN A 235 15.30 1.73 6.04
N CYS A 236 14.84 0.68 6.72
CA CYS A 236 14.92 0.59 8.18
C CYS A 236 16.23 -0.06 8.72
N GLY A 237 17.17 -0.39 7.84
CA GLY A 237 18.45 -1.01 8.23
C GLY A 237 18.39 -2.52 8.52
N MET A 238 17.25 -3.17 8.29
CA MET A 238 17.11 -4.62 8.44
C MET A 238 17.84 -5.42 7.37
N VAL A 239 17.85 -4.94 6.12
CA VAL A 239 18.50 -5.61 4.98
C VAL A 239 19.41 -4.62 4.22
N PRO A 240 20.58 -5.06 3.71
CA PRO A 240 21.51 -4.17 3.01
C PRO A 240 20.92 -3.46 1.80
N SER A 241 19.99 -4.10 1.09
CA SER A 241 19.32 -3.52 -0.07
C SER A 241 18.38 -2.36 0.26
N GLY A 242 18.01 -2.18 1.54
CA GLY A 242 16.98 -1.22 1.96
C GLY A 242 15.57 -1.56 1.47
N LEU A 243 15.37 -2.69 0.79
CA LEU A 243 14.08 -3.07 0.24
C LEU A 243 13.21 -3.77 1.28
N GLU A 244 11.91 -3.54 1.18
CA GLU A 244 10.90 -4.09 2.09
C GLU A 244 10.72 -5.60 1.91
N GLU A 245 10.18 -6.28 2.93
CA GLU A 245 9.95 -7.74 2.90
C GLU A 245 8.78 -8.15 3.80
N ASP A 246 7.94 -9.05 3.29
CA ASP A 246 6.87 -9.68 4.06
C ASP A 246 7.19 -11.16 4.28
N CYS A 247 6.93 -11.67 5.48
CA CYS A 247 6.94 -13.09 5.80
C CYS A 247 5.56 -13.50 6.29
N VAL A 248 4.86 -14.34 5.50
CA VAL A 248 3.50 -14.79 5.76
C VAL A 248 3.54 -16.16 6.42
N TYR A 249 2.87 -16.33 7.56
CA TYR A 249 3.00 -17.57 8.35
C TYR A 249 2.23 -18.75 7.75
N ASP A 250 0.99 -18.50 7.32
CA ASP A 250 0.09 -19.51 6.77
C ASP A 250 0.01 -19.41 5.24
N PRO A 251 0.54 -20.41 4.48
CA PRO A 251 0.50 -20.43 3.02
C PRO A 251 -0.90 -20.34 2.42
N SER A 252 -1.96 -20.75 3.14
CA SER A 252 -3.35 -20.67 2.67
C SER A 252 -3.81 -19.22 2.39
N ARG A 253 -3.04 -18.23 2.86
CA ARG A 253 -3.25 -16.81 2.62
C ARG A 253 -2.73 -16.33 1.27
N ILE A 254 -1.99 -17.16 0.56
CA ILE A 254 -1.32 -16.82 -0.69
C ILE A 254 -2.00 -17.56 -1.83
N LYS A 255 -2.46 -16.81 -2.83
CA LYS A 255 -2.96 -17.37 -4.09
C LYS A 255 -2.00 -16.99 -5.21
N VAL A 256 -1.47 -17.99 -5.92
CA VAL A 256 -0.72 -17.77 -7.16
C VAL A 256 -1.70 -17.29 -8.24
N LEU A 257 -1.35 -16.18 -8.91
CA LEU A 257 -2.13 -15.62 -10.01
C LEU A 257 -1.50 -15.92 -11.36
N GLU A 258 -0.17 -15.87 -11.43
CA GLU A 258 0.58 -15.91 -12.68
C GLU A 258 2.02 -16.36 -12.40
N ILE A 259 2.59 -17.12 -13.33
CA ILE A 259 4.03 -17.44 -13.39
C ILE A 259 4.63 -16.60 -14.50
N ILE A 260 5.61 -15.77 -14.18
CA ILE A 260 6.31 -14.89 -15.11
C ILE A 260 7.71 -15.46 -15.31
N VAL A 261 8.11 -15.71 -16.57
CA VAL A 261 9.47 -16.15 -16.87
C VAL A 261 10.45 -15.03 -16.56
N ASN A 262 11.43 -15.29 -15.70
CA ASN A 262 12.47 -14.33 -15.35
C ASN A 262 13.72 -14.63 -16.18
N ARG A 263 13.74 -14.08 -17.39
CA ARG A 263 14.95 -14.04 -18.21
C ARG A 263 15.75 -12.88 -17.67
N GLY A 264 16.77 -13.15 -16.84
CA GLY A 264 17.61 -12.10 -16.25
C GLY A 264 18.01 -11.06 -17.30
N SER A 265 18.12 -9.80 -16.89
CA SER A 265 18.53 -8.71 -17.77
C SER A 265 19.83 -9.10 -18.48
N CYS A 266 19.79 -9.24 -19.81
CA CYS A 266 21.00 -9.26 -20.63
C CYS A 266 21.73 -7.91 -20.53
#